data_AF-A0A0K8UB97-F1
#
_entry.id   AF-A0A0K8UB97-F1
#
_cell.length_a   1.000
_cell.length_b   1.000
_cell.length_c   1.000
_cell.angle_alpha   90.00
_cell.angle_beta   90.00
_cell.angle_gamma   90.00
#
_symmetry.space_group_name_H-M   'P 1'
#
loop_
_entity.id
_entity.type
_entity.pdbx_description
1 polymer ?
#
loop_
_entity_poly.entity_id
_entity_poly.type
_entity_poly.pdbx_seq_one_letter_code
_entity_poly.pdbx_strand_id
1 'polypeptide(L)'
;MQTQVHGMLMRTMNDSLIHYNENEYVQMGVDFMQETLGCCGVNSPLDWKPPNSTNAEIEVPASCCDETSIDDINYCIRSYDSGCLARMDFIISQSTMLIATGATTVAFVQLLGVLCAFMLAKTLRRNKSIREARRWQLQQSLGVLISGGKVVPPTISPINGYTQLERAERYMEHDPVTYTPSSPSVN
;
A
#
# COMPACT_ATOMS: atom_id res chain seq x y z
N MET A 1 8.47 -10.85 12.62
CA MET A 1 7.90 -9.48 12.65
C MET A 1 6.97 -9.26 13.82
N GLN A 2 6.01 -10.16 14.11
CA GLN A 2 5.08 -10.03 15.25
C GLN A 2 5.77 -9.81 16.61
N THR A 3 6.87 -10.52 16.91
CA THR A 3 7.61 -10.35 18.17
C THR A 3 8.20 -8.93 18.36
N GLN A 4 8.58 -8.25 17.27
CA GLN A 4 9.12 -6.89 17.37
C GLN A 4 8.01 -5.86 17.61
N VAL A 5 6.86 -6.03 16.93
CA VAL A 5 5.68 -5.17 17.14
C VAL A 5 5.17 -5.31 18.57
N HIS A 6 5.05 -6.54 19.06
CA HIS A 6 4.65 -6.82 20.44
C HIS A 6 5.60 -6.16 21.45
N GLY A 7 6.91 -6.31 21.25
CA GLY A 7 7.91 -5.69 22.12
C GLY A 7 7.90 -4.15 22.09
N MET A 8 7.64 -3.54 20.92
CA MET A 8 7.50 -2.09 20.80
C MET A 8 6.22 -1.58 21.47
N LEU A 9 5.11 -2.32 21.30
CA LEU A 9 3.82 -2.02 21.93
C LEU A 9 3.95 -2.04 23.46
N MET A 10 4.52 -3.11 24.00
CA MET A 10 4.75 -3.25 25.44
C MET A 10 5.57 -2.08 26.01
N ARG A 11 6.68 -1.71 25.36
CA ARG A 11 7.53 -0.60 25.81
C ARG A 11 6.77 0.73 25.79
N THR A 12 6.05 0.99 24.71
CA THR A 12 5.31 2.25 24.53
C THR A 12 4.19 2.38 25.56
N MET A 13 3.45 1.30 25.83
CA MET A 13 2.42 1.29 26.86
C MET A 13 3.01 1.49 28.26
N ASN A 14 4.11 0.79 28.58
CA ASN A 14 4.77 0.93 29.87
C ASN A 14 5.28 2.37 30.09
N ASP A 15 5.86 2.98 29.06
CA ASP A 15 6.29 4.38 29.07
C ASP A 15 5.11 5.35 29.26
N SER A 16 3.98 5.06 28.60
CA SER A 16 2.75 5.85 28.74
C SER A 16 2.17 5.79 30.16
N LEU A 17 2.24 4.63 30.82
CA LEU A 17 1.82 4.50 32.22
C LEU A 17 2.72 5.31 33.16
N ILE A 18 4.04 5.33 32.92
CA ILE A 18 4.99 6.11 33.72
C ILE A 18 4.67 7.61 33.63
N HIS A 19 4.40 8.11 32.41
CA HIS A 19 4.13 9.52 32.15
C HIS A 19 2.64 9.91 32.27
N TYR A 20 1.80 9.00 32.77
CA TYR A 20 0.34 9.19 32.83
C TYR A 20 -0.06 10.47 33.58
N ASN A 21 0.53 10.70 34.76
CA ASN A 21 0.23 11.89 35.57
C ASN A 21 1.00 13.16 35.14
N GLU A 22 1.96 13.03 34.22
CA GLU A 22 2.83 14.13 33.81
C GLU A 22 2.33 14.84 32.53
N ASN A 23 1.54 14.15 31.70
CA ASN A 23 1.13 14.65 30.40
C ASN A 23 -0.34 14.32 30.12
N GLU A 24 -1.17 15.37 30.03
CA GLU A 24 -2.61 15.27 29.75
C GLU A 24 -2.93 14.52 28.44
N TYR A 25 -2.08 14.66 27.40
CA TYR A 25 -2.27 13.92 26.15
C TYR A 25 -2.03 12.42 26.31
N VAL A 26 -1.04 12.05 27.13
CA VAL A 26 -0.76 10.64 27.47
C VAL A 26 -1.88 10.10 28.33
N GLN A 27 -2.34 10.88 29.32
CA GLN A 27 -3.46 10.55 30.17
C GLN A 27 -4.72 10.22 29.35
N MET A 28 -5.17 11.15 28.51
CA MET A 28 -6.34 10.94 27.63
C MET A 28 -6.17 9.73 26.71
N GLY A 29 -4.95 9.49 26.19
CA GLY A 29 -4.69 8.34 25.34
C GLY A 29 -4.78 7.00 26.07
N VAL A 30 -4.27 6.93 27.30
CA VAL A 30 -4.35 5.74 28.15
C VAL A 30 -5.80 5.51 28.61
N ASP A 31 -6.50 6.57 29.01
CA ASP A 31 -7.90 6.49 29.44
C ASP A 31 -8.79 5.97 28.32
N PHE A 32 -8.68 6.58 27.13
CA PHE A 32 -9.41 6.16 25.94
C PHE A 32 -9.13 4.69 25.58
N MET A 33 -7.86 4.26 25.67
CA MET A 33 -7.50 2.86 25.42
C MET A 33 -8.18 1.92 26.41
N GLN A 34 -8.13 2.23 27.71
CA GLN A 34 -8.68 1.37 28.76
C GLN A 34 -10.21 1.25 28.67
N GLU A 35 -10.90 2.37 28.46
CA GLU A 35 -12.36 2.39 28.27
C GLU A 35 -12.79 1.65 27.00
N THR A 36 -12.10 1.91 25.89
CA THR A 36 -12.47 1.32 24.59
C THR A 36 -12.25 -0.19 24.56
N LEU A 37 -11.22 -0.67 25.25
CA LEU A 37 -10.84 -2.09 25.21
C LEU A 37 -11.33 -2.91 26.41
N GLY A 38 -11.87 -2.26 27.45
CA GLY A 38 -12.25 -2.92 28.70
C GLY A 38 -11.05 -3.61 29.34
N CYS A 39 -9.95 -2.88 29.52
CA CYS A 39 -8.69 -3.40 30.03
C CYS A 39 -8.05 -2.44 31.03
N CYS A 40 -7.13 -2.95 31.83
CA CYS A 40 -6.42 -2.14 32.82
C CYS A 40 -4.95 -2.51 32.93
N GLY A 41 -4.11 -1.47 32.92
CA GLY A 41 -2.66 -1.61 32.92
C GLY A 41 -2.13 -2.20 31.61
N VAL A 42 -0.84 -2.53 31.57
CA VAL A 42 -0.21 -3.15 30.40
C VAL A 42 -0.54 -4.64 30.36
N ASN A 43 -0.22 -5.35 31.43
CA ASN A 43 -0.45 -6.77 31.64
C ASN A 43 -1.56 -7.02 32.66
N SER A 44 -1.71 -6.14 33.65
CA SER A 44 -2.74 -6.26 34.69
C SER A 44 -2.97 -4.94 35.43
N PRO A 45 -4.05 -4.82 36.23
CA PRO A 45 -4.26 -3.67 37.13
C PRO A 45 -3.09 -3.40 38.09
N LEU A 46 -2.28 -4.42 38.42
CA LEU A 46 -1.13 -4.28 39.30
C LEU A 46 -0.04 -3.36 38.74
N ASP A 47 -0.05 -3.09 37.43
CA ASP A 47 0.92 -2.19 36.80
C ASP A 47 0.75 -0.73 37.28
N TRP A 48 -0.41 -0.39 37.87
CA TRP A 48 -0.65 0.90 38.53
C TRP A 48 -0.05 0.99 39.93
N LYS A 49 0.41 -0.14 40.50
CA LYS A 49 0.94 -0.15 41.86
C LYS A 49 2.26 0.63 41.92
N PRO A 50 2.40 1.64 42.80
CA PRO A 50 3.66 2.32 43.00
C PRO A 50 4.72 1.34 43.50
N PRO A 51 5.97 1.42 43.03
CA PRO A 51 7.03 0.47 43.39
C PRO A 51 7.33 0.42 44.90
N ASN A 52 6.99 1.48 45.64
CA ASN A 52 7.22 1.61 47.08
C ASN A 52 5.95 1.39 47.93
N SER A 53 4.82 1.01 47.33
CA SER A 53 3.57 0.83 48.07
C SER A 53 3.49 -0.56 48.72
N THR A 54 3.45 -0.59 50.05
CA THR A 54 3.16 -1.80 50.85
C THR A 54 1.66 -2.03 51.05
N ASN A 55 0.82 -1.09 50.64
CA ASN A 55 -0.63 -1.19 50.77
C ASN A 55 -1.18 -2.24 49.77
N ALA A 56 -2.24 -2.91 50.19
CA ALA A 56 -2.96 -3.87 49.35
C ALA A 56 -3.89 -3.18 48.35
N GLU A 57 -4.31 -1.95 48.64
CA GLU A 57 -5.16 -1.16 47.76
C GLU A 57 -4.35 -0.57 46.61
N ILE A 58 -4.81 -0.85 45.39
CA ILE A 58 -4.27 -0.34 44.14
C ILE A 58 -5.20 0.77 43.71
N GLU A 59 -4.69 1.99 43.65
CA GLU A 59 -5.40 3.11 43.06
C GLU A 59 -5.25 3.04 41.55
N VAL A 60 -6.37 2.98 40.84
CA VAL A 60 -6.43 2.92 39.38
C VAL A 60 -7.24 4.10 38.86
N PRO A 61 -6.97 4.57 37.63
CA PRO A 61 -7.78 5.63 37.03
C PRO A 61 -9.22 5.15 36.75
N ALA A 62 -10.16 6.08 36.68
CA ALA A 62 -11.57 5.78 36.45
C ALA A 62 -11.81 5.00 35.13
N SER A 63 -11.00 5.26 34.11
CA SER A 63 -11.00 4.57 32.81
C SER A 63 -10.71 3.07 32.89
N CYS A 64 -10.02 2.62 33.94
CA CYS A 64 -9.69 1.23 34.22
C CYS A 64 -10.83 0.49 34.96
N CYS A 65 -11.90 1.20 35.32
CA CYS A 65 -12.97 0.63 36.11
C CYS A 65 -14.05 -0.06 35.28
N ASP A 66 -14.36 -1.31 35.64
CA ASP A 66 -15.48 -2.09 35.08
C ASP A 66 -16.77 -1.81 35.84
N GLU A 67 -16.68 -1.68 37.17
CA GLU A 67 -17.82 -1.39 38.06
C GLU A 67 -17.51 -0.21 38.97
N THR A 68 -18.24 0.88 38.78
CA THR A 68 -18.15 2.11 39.58
C THR A 68 -19.22 2.16 40.67
N SER A 69 -18.93 2.87 41.75
CA SER A 69 -19.87 3.09 42.83
C SER A 69 -21.05 3.97 42.40
N ILE A 70 -22.25 3.63 42.90
CA ILE A 70 -23.47 4.42 42.68
C ILE A 70 -23.39 5.78 43.41
N ASP A 71 -22.70 5.83 44.55
CA ASP A 71 -22.59 7.02 45.40
C ASP A 71 -21.42 7.93 45.01
N ASP A 72 -20.37 7.38 44.38
CA ASP A 72 -19.23 8.13 43.86
C ASP A 72 -18.68 7.47 42.59
N ILE A 73 -18.93 8.10 41.44
CA ILE A 73 -18.48 7.63 40.13
C ILE A 73 -16.96 7.57 39.99
N ASN A 74 -16.21 8.25 40.86
CA ASN A 74 -14.75 8.23 40.87
C ASN A 74 -14.20 7.06 41.70
N TYR A 75 -15.04 6.42 42.51
CA TYR A 75 -14.63 5.26 43.28
C TYR A 75 -14.81 3.98 42.46
N CYS A 76 -13.68 3.33 42.17
CA CYS A 76 -13.69 2.08 41.45
C CYS A 76 -13.92 0.90 42.42
N ILE A 77 -15.05 0.19 42.25
CA ILE A 77 -15.34 -1.02 43.01
C ILE A 77 -14.54 -2.20 42.43
N ARG A 78 -14.52 -2.30 41.09
CA ARG A 78 -13.83 -3.37 40.38
C ARG A 78 -13.15 -2.86 39.12
N SER A 79 -11.85 -3.09 39.03
CA SER A 79 -11.06 -2.83 37.83
C SER A 79 -11.17 -3.98 36.83
N TYR A 80 -10.84 -3.70 35.56
CA TYR A 80 -10.75 -4.74 34.54
C TYR A 80 -9.63 -5.73 34.86
N ASP A 81 -9.94 -7.03 34.94
CA ASP A 81 -8.96 -8.07 35.26
C ASP A 81 -7.91 -8.30 34.15
N SER A 82 -8.17 -7.84 32.91
CA SER A 82 -7.27 -8.08 31.76
C SER A 82 -6.40 -6.88 31.40
N GLY A 83 -5.12 -7.11 31.15
CA GLY A 83 -4.19 -6.10 30.62
C GLY A 83 -4.46 -5.68 29.17
N CYS A 84 -4.11 -4.43 28.85
CA CYS A 84 -4.35 -3.85 27.53
C CYS A 84 -3.44 -4.40 26.43
N LEU A 85 -2.25 -4.90 26.77
CA LEU A 85 -1.28 -5.41 25.78
C LEU A 85 -1.86 -6.57 24.98
N ALA A 86 -2.48 -7.55 25.64
CA ALA A 86 -3.06 -8.72 24.97
C ALA A 86 -4.25 -8.35 24.08
N ARG A 87 -5.08 -7.40 24.52
CA ARG A 87 -6.24 -6.91 23.76
C ARG A 87 -5.79 -6.15 22.51
N MET A 88 -4.83 -5.24 22.65
CA MET A 88 -4.27 -4.49 21.53
C MET A 88 -3.54 -5.41 20.54
N ASP A 89 -2.75 -6.37 21.02
CA ASP A 89 -2.05 -7.32 20.16
C ASP A 89 -3.04 -8.14 19.30
N PHE A 90 -4.14 -8.59 19.91
CA PHE A 90 -5.22 -9.27 19.20
C PHE A 90 -5.85 -8.38 18.12
N ILE A 91 -6.19 -7.14 18.45
CA ILE A 91 -6.81 -6.19 17.50
C ILE A 91 -5.87 -5.87 16.34
N ILE A 92 -4.59 -5.64 16.62
CA ILE A 92 -3.59 -5.36 15.59
C ILE A 92 -3.44 -6.57 14.67
N SER A 93 -3.37 -7.78 15.23
CA SER A 93 -3.26 -9.02 14.46
C SER A 93 -4.45 -9.21 13.52
N GLN A 94 -5.68 -9.04 14.02
CA GLN A 94 -6.90 -9.17 13.22
C GLN A 94 -7.00 -8.07 12.14
N SER A 95 -6.73 -6.82 12.51
CA SER A 95 -6.82 -5.68 11.59
C SER A 95 -5.76 -5.73 10.48
N THR A 96 -4.56 -6.24 10.79
CA THR A 96 -3.48 -6.39 9.80
C THR A 96 -3.89 -7.31 8.66
N MET A 97 -4.62 -8.40 8.95
CA MET A 97 -5.09 -9.32 7.92
C MET A 97 -6.09 -8.66 6.96
N LEU A 98 -7.01 -7.86 7.49
CA LEU A 98 -7.97 -7.10 6.67
C LEU A 98 -7.29 -6.05 5.80
N ILE A 99 -6.36 -5.27 6.38
CA ILE A 99 -5.61 -4.24 5.65
C ILE A 99 -4.76 -4.87 4.56
N ALA A 100 -4.06 -5.97 4.86
CA ALA A 100 -3.22 -6.67 3.89
C ALA A 100 -4.05 -7.12 2.69
N THR A 101 -5.21 -7.74 2.95
CA THR A 101 -6.10 -8.23 1.89
C THR A 101 -6.66 -7.08 1.04
N GLY A 102 -7.06 -5.97 1.66
CA GLY A 102 -7.51 -4.77 0.96
C GLY A 102 -6.42 -4.16 0.08
N ALA A 103 -5.21 -3.99 0.63
CA ALA A 103 -4.06 -3.46 -0.11
C ALA A 103 -3.67 -4.35 -1.30
N THR A 104 -3.66 -5.67 -1.11
CA THR A 104 -3.40 -6.63 -2.18
C THR A 104 -4.42 -6.52 -3.31
N THR A 105 -5.71 -6.41 -2.99
CA THR A 105 -6.78 -6.25 -3.99
C THR A 105 -6.58 -4.98 -4.82
N VAL A 106 -6.29 -3.85 -4.16
CA VAL A 106 -6.03 -2.59 -4.85
C VAL A 106 -4.80 -2.69 -5.76
N ALA A 107 -3.72 -3.32 -5.29
CA ALA A 107 -2.52 -3.52 -6.09
C ALA A 107 -2.80 -4.37 -7.36
N PHE A 108 -3.61 -5.42 -7.25
CA PHE A 108 -4.02 -6.22 -8.41
C PHE A 108 -4.84 -5.42 -9.42
N VAL A 109 -5.81 -4.63 -8.97
CA VAL A 109 -6.61 -3.78 -9.86
C VAL A 109 -5.73 -2.75 -10.57
N GLN A 110 -4.77 -2.15 -9.86
CA GLN A 110 -3.80 -1.22 -10.45
C GLN A 110 -2.95 -1.90 -11.52
N LEU A 111 -2.45 -3.11 -11.27
CA LEU A 111 -1.66 -3.86 -12.24
C LEU A 111 -2.47 -4.15 -13.51
N LEU A 112 -3.72 -4.60 -13.36
CA LEU A 112 -4.63 -4.79 -14.48
C LEU A 112 -4.87 -3.49 -15.25
N GLY A 113 -5.05 -2.38 -14.54
CA GLY A 113 -5.20 -1.05 -15.14
C GLY A 113 -3.98 -0.66 -16.00
N VAL A 114 -2.77 -0.90 -15.51
CA VAL A 114 -1.52 -0.65 -16.26
C VAL A 114 -1.44 -1.53 -17.51
N LEU A 115 -1.75 -2.82 -17.40
CA LEU A 115 -1.74 -3.75 -18.53
C LEU A 115 -2.75 -3.33 -19.61
N CYS A 116 -3.98 -3.01 -19.22
CA CYS A 116 -5.02 -2.54 -20.14
C CYS A 116 -4.61 -1.21 -20.82
N ALA A 117 -4.08 -0.26 -20.07
CA ALA A 117 -3.60 1.01 -20.60
C ALA A 117 -2.47 0.81 -21.63
N PHE A 118 -1.53 -0.09 -21.34
CA PHE A 118 -0.44 -0.42 -22.26
C PHE A 118 -0.95 -1.09 -23.55
N MET A 119 -1.86 -2.07 -23.45
CA MET A 119 -2.48 -2.72 -24.61
C MET A 119 -3.27 -1.73 -25.48
N LEU A 120 -4.04 -0.84 -24.86
CA LEU A 120 -4.77 0.22 -25.56
C LEU A 120 -3.81 1.17 -26.28
N ALA A 121 -2.73 1.60 -25.61
CA ALA A 121 -1.73 2.48 -26.19
C ALA A 121 -1.03 1.82 -27.39
N LYS A 122 -0.68 0.54 -27.30
CA LYS A 122 -0.07 -0.23 -28.40
C LYS A 122 -1.04 -0.31 -29.60
N THR A 123 -2.31 -0.61 -29.34
CA THR A 123 -3.36 -0.69 -30.37
C THR A 123 -3.59 0.66 -31.04
N LEU A 124 -3.63 1.75 -30.27
CA LEU A 124 -3.79 3.11 -30.81
C LEU A 124 -2.62 3.48 -31.71
N ARG A 125 -1.38 3.21 -31.30
CA ARG A 125 -0.18 3.47 -32.12
C ARG A 125 -0.19 2.66 -33.42
N ARG A 126 -0.55 1.37 -33.35
CA ARG A 126 -0.68 0.50 -34.53
C ARG A 126 -1.76 0.99 -35.49
N ASN A 127 -2.90 1.43 -34.99
CA ASN A 127 -3.97 1.96 -35.83
C ASN A 127 -3.58 3.29 -36.49
N LYS A 128 -2.83 4.16 -35.80
CA LYS A 128 -2.29 5.39 -36.39
C LYS A 128 -1.29 5.07 -37.51
N SER A 129 -0.34 4.16 -37.29
CA SER A 129 0.65 3.79 -38.30
C SER A 129 0.00 3.16 -39.55
N ILE A 130 -0.94 2.23 -39.38
CA ILE A 130 -1.69 1.63 -40.50
C ILE A 130 -2.43 2.70 -41.33
N ARG A 131 -3.04 3.69 -40.69
CA ARG A 131 -3.74 4.78 -41.39
C ARG A 131 -2.79 5.66 -42.20
N GLU A 132 -1.61 5.95 -41.66
CA GLU A 132 -0.56 6.66 -42.39
C GLU A 132 -0.05 5.84 -43.58
N ALA A 133 0.19 4.53 -43.41
CA ALA A 133 0.58 3.64 -44.50
C ALA A 133 -0.48 3.56 -45.62
N ARG A 134 -1.77 3.43 -45.27
CA ARG A 134 -2.87 3.44 -46.27
C ARG A 134 -2.92 4.74 -47.07
N ARG A 135 -2.64 5.89 -46.44
CA ARG A 135 -2.58 7.18 -47.14
C ARG A 135 -1.47 7.21 -48.18
N TRP A 136 -0.27 6.69 -47.86
CA TRP A 136 0.82 6.54 -48.83
C TRP A 136 0.45 5.62 -50.01
N GLN A 137 -0.24 4.51 -49.75
CA GLN A 137 -0.69 3.58 -50.79
C GLN A 137 -1.66 4.25 -51.77
N LEU A 138 -2.66 4.96 -51.25
CA LEU A 138 -3.64 5.67 -52.08
C LEU A 138 -3.00 6.73 -52.99
N GLN A 139 -2.01 7.49 -52.48
CA GLN A 139 -1.28 8.46 -53.29
C GLN A 139 -0.50 7.80 -54.44
N GLN A 140 0.12 6.64 -54.21
CA GLN A 140 0.83 5.90 -55.26
C GLN A 140 -0.12 5.32 -56.30
N SER A 141 -1.25 4.73 -55.89
CA SER A 141 -2.25 4.21 -56.83
C SER A 141 -2.82 5.30 -57.75
N LEU A 142 -3.09 6.50 -57.21
CA LEU A 142 -3.52 7.65 -58.03
C LEU A 142 -2.42 8.13 -58.99
N GLY A 143 -1.16 8.17 -58.56
CA GLY A 143 -0.03 8.52 -59.43
C GLY A 143 0.18 7.54 -60.59
N VAL A 144 -0.01 6.23 -60.36
CA VAL A 144 0.05 5.19 -61.41
C VAL A 144 -1.07 5.37 -62.44
N LEU A 145 -2.29 5.70 -61.99
CA LEU A 145 -3.44 5.94 -62.87
C LEU A 145 -3.23 7.17 -63.77
N ILE A 146 -2.61 8.24 -63.26
CA ILE A 146 -2.31 9.45 -64.02
C ILE A 146 -1.12 9.25 -64.99
N SER A 147 -0.13 8.43 -64.62
CA SER A 147 1.08 8.15 -65.42
C SER A 147 0.89 7.04 -66.48
N GLY A 148 -0.31 6.50 -66.65
CA GLY A 148 -0.57 5.44 -67.64
C GLY A 148 0.22 4.16 -67.42
N GLY A 149 0.48 3.78 -66.15
CA GLY A 149 1.08 2.49 -65.81
C GLY A 149 2.62 2.40 -65.83
N LYS A 150 3.34 3.52 -65.99
CA LYS A 150 4.82 3.53 -65.87
C LYS A 150 5.27 4.28 -64.62
N VAL A 151 5.49 3.57 -63.51
CA VAL A 151 6.24 4.10 -62.36
C VAL A 151 7.07 2.98 -61.71
N VAL A 152 8.38 3.22 -61.58
CA VAL A 152 9.33 2.41 -60.79
C VAL A 152 9.15 2.75 -59.30
N PRO A 153 9.11 1.79 -58.36
CA PRO A 153 8.88 2.10 -56.95
C PRO A 153 10.06 2.90 -56.36
N PRO A 154 9.83 3.89 -55.48
CA PRO A 154 10.91 4.54 -54.74
C PRO A 154 11.53 3.56 -53.73
N THR A 155 12.86 3.55 -53.65
CA THR A 155 13.70 2.64 -52.84
C THR A 155 13.54 2.81 -51.32
N ILE A 156 12.78 3.81 -50.87
CA ILE A 156 12.49 4.09 -49.46
C ILE A 156 10.97 4.01 -49.29
N SER A 157 10.44 2.79 -49.23
CA SER A 157 9.02 2.57 -48.89
C SER A 157 8.89 2.14 -47.43
N PRO A 158 7.92 2.69 -46.68
CA PRO A 158 7.66 2.29 -45.29
C PRO A 158 7.20 0.83 -45.16
N ILE A 159 6.89 0.12 -46.26
CA ILE A 159 6.60 -1.33 -46.27
C ILE A 159 7.78 -2.14 -45.72
N ASN A 160 9.03 -1.76 -46.03
CA ASN A 160 10.19 -2.40 -45.43
C ASN A 160 10.31 -2.14 -43.92
N GLY A 161 9.74 -1.02 -43.44
CA GLY A 161 9.68 -0.73 -42.01
C GLY A 161 8.68 -1.63 -41.26
N TYR A 162 7.52 -1.93 -41.86
CA TYR A 162 6.52 -2.83 -41.26
C TYR A 162 6.98 -4.28 -41.20
N THR A 163 7.60 -4.79 -42.26
CA THR A 163 8.17 -6.15 -42.27
C THR A 163 9.33 -6.28 -41.28
N GLN A 164 10.12 -5.21 -41.08
CA GLN A 164 11.16 -5.17 -40.05
C GLN A 164 10.59 -5.06 -38.62
N LEU A 165 9.48 -4.37 -38.41
CA LEU A 165 8.79 -4.30 -37.11
C LEU A 165 8.10 -5.62 -36.74
N GLU A 166 7.41 -6.28 -37.66
CA GLU A 166 6.86 -7.63 -37.43
C GLU A 166 7.96 -8.68 -37.24
N ARG A 167 9.11 -8.50 -37.88
CA ARG A 167 10.30 -9.34 -37.66
C ARG A 167 10.92 -9.04 -36.29
N ALA A 168 11.08 -7.78 -35.91
CA ALA A 168 11.58 -7.39 -34.59
C ALA A 168 10.66 -7.85 -33.44
N GLU A 169 9.33 -7.77 -33.61
CA GLU A 169 8.37 -8.33 -32.64
C GLU A 169 8.47 -9.87 -32.53
N ARG A 170 8.72 -10.59 -33.63
CA ARG A 170 8.98 -12.04 -33.60
C ARG A 170 10.33 -12.43 -32.99
N TYR A 171 11.35 -11.57 -33.09
CA TYR A 171 12.66 -11.81 -32.48
C TYR A 171 12.70 -11.44 -30.98
N MET A 172 11.89 -10.47 -30.52
CA MET A 172 11.81 -10.11 -29.10
C MET A 172 11.05 -11.13 -28.23
N GLU A 173 10.25 -12.02 -28.83
CA GLU A 173 9.58 -13.13 -28.12
C GLU A 173 10.58 -14.23 -27.70
N HIS A 174 11.83 -14.23 -28.20
CA HIS A 174 12.76 -15.35 -28.02
C HIS A 174 14.05 -15.09 -27.23
N ASP A 175 14.40 -13.84 -26.87
CA ASP A 175 15.59 -13.57 -26.03
C ASP A 175 15.46 -12.30 -25.17
N PRO A 176 15.89 -12.31 -23.89
CA PRO A 176 15.84 -11.14 -23.02
C PRO A 176 16.97 -10.16 -23.38
N VAL A 177 16.62 -8.91 -23.70
CA VAL A 177 17.59 -7.89 -24.15
C VAL A 177 18.25 -7.18 -22.96
N THR A 178 19.56 -7.40 -22.81
CA THR A 178 20.47 -6.59 -21.98
C THR A 178 20.79 -5.27 -22.67
N TYR A 179 20.55 -4.13 -22.02
CA TYR A 179 20.86 -2.81 -22.55
C TYR A 179 22.33 -2.43 -22.32
N THR A 180 23.04 -1.97 -23.37
CA THR A 180 24.26 -1.18 -23.23
C THR A 180 24.11 0.15 -23.99
N PRO A 181 24.53 1.29 -23.42
CA PRO A 181 24.37 2.59 -24.05
C PRO A 181 25.66 2.99 -24.79
N SER A 182 25.57 3.27 -26.09
CA SER A 182 26.59 4.01 -26.83
C SER A 182 25.93 5.16 -27.60
N SER A 183 26.22 6.38 -27.14
CA SER A 183 25.90 7.63 -27.83
C SER A 183 27.07 7.98 -28.77
N PRO A 184 26.84 8.43 -30.02
CA PRO A 184 27.91 9.01 -30.82
C PRO A 184 27.99 10.53 -30.57
N SER A 185 29.21 10.97 -30.27
CA SER A 185 29.65 12.37 -30.26
C SER A 185 29.53 12.98 -31.67
N VAL A 186 28.95 14.18 -31.73
CA VAL A 186 28.86 15.02 -32.94
C VAL A 186 30.16 15.83 -33.05
N ASN A 187 30.83 15.74 -34.21
CA ASN A 187 31.83 16.72 -34.67
C ASN A 187 31.11 17.86 -35.39
#